data_AF-A0A7W3XT47-F1
#
_entry.id   AF-A0A7W3XT47-F1
#
_cell.length_a   1.000
_cell.length_b   1.000
_cell.length_c   1.000
_cell.angle_alpha   90.00
_cell.angle_beta   90.00
_cell.angle_gamma   90.00
#
_symmetry.space_group_name_H-M   'P 1'
#
loop_
_entity.id
_entity.type
_entity.pdbx_description
1 polymer ?
#
loop_
_entity_poly.entity_id
_entity_poly.type
_entity_poly.pdbx_seq_one_letter_code
_entity_poly.pdbx_strand_id
1 'polypeptide(L)'
;MIPIPGPNNPKKIYNAGGDLELRATRRPIFNNWLNTGVEVAEKKFILNKHAYNSLFKSGRKDIMPDDVLDALSTSPIKGEPGSVIYINPMTGTKVFVNPDYQEIVGIHPNSFK
;
A
#
# COMPACT_ATOMS: atom_id res chain seq x y z
N MET A 1 -17.34 15.72 -28.12
CA MET A 1 -16.05 16.06 -27.48
C MET A 1 -15.60 14.83 -26.70
N ILE A 2 -14.57 14.13 -27.18
CA ILE A 2 -13.96 13.00 -26.48
C ILE A 2 -12.79 13.59 -25.69
N PRO A 3 -12.67 13.39 -24.37
CA PRO A 3 -11.56 13.93 -23.61
C PRO A 3 -10.26 13.23 -24.03
N ILE A 4 -9.26 14.03 -24.41
CA ILE A 4 -7.91 13.60 -24.73
C ILE A 4 -7.21 13.32 -23.39
N PRO A 5 -6.72 12.09 -23.13
CA PRO A 5 -5.95 11.82 -21.92
C PRO A 5 -4.62 12.61 -21.99
N GLY A 6 -4.38 13.44 -20.97
CA GLY A 6 -3.15 14.24 -20.85
C GLY A 6 -1.89 13.37 -20.67
N PRO A 7 -0.70 13.93 -20.93
CA PRO A 7 0.55 13.18 -20.90
C PRO A 7 1.02 12.96 -19.45
N ASN A 8 1.40 11.71 -19.15
CA ASN A 8 2.24 11.31 -18.01
C ASN A 8 1.62 11.21 -16.59
N ASN A 9 0.49 10.53 -16.44
CA ASN A 9 0.35 9.70 -15.24
C ASN A 9 0.95 8.33 -15.56
N PRO A 10 2.08 7.91 -14.95
CA PRO A 10 2.52 6.53 -15.08
C PRO A 10 1.36 5.63 -14.67
N LYS A 11 1.06 4.63 -15.50
CA LYS A 11 -0.02 3.69 -15.24
C LYS A 11 0.21 3.09 -13.86
N LYS A 12 -0.69 3.35 -12.91
CA LYS A 12 -0.60 2.78 -11.56
C LYS A 12 -0.54 1.27 -11.66
N ILE A 13 0.40 0.68 -10.95
CA ILE A 13 0.58 -0.77 -10.90
C ILE A 13 0.28 -1.20 -9.48
N TYR A 14 -0.85 -1.87 -9.28
CA TYR A 14 -1.26 -2.33 -7.95
C TYR A 14 -0.78 -3.74 -7.62
N ASN A 15 -0.53 -4.56 -8.63
CA ASN A 15 -0.16 -5.96 -8.46
C ASN A 15 0.92 -6.37 -9.48
N ALA A 16 1.97 -7.04 -9.03
CA ALA A 16 3.02 -7.54 -9.91
C ALA A 16 2.62 -8.80 -10.69
N GLY A 17 1.54 -9.48 -10.29
CA GLY A 17 0.95 -10.57 -11.06
C GLY A 17 1.85 -11.77 -11.31
N GLY A 18 2.88 -12.01 -10.49
CA GLY A 18 3.87 -13.05 -10.77
C GLY A 18 5.22 -12.53 -11.24
N ASP A 19 5.25 -11.33 -11.83
CA ASP A 19 6.43 -10.76 -12.49
C ASP A 19 7.57 -10.50 -11.50
N LEU A 20 8.71 -11.15 -11.73
CA LEU A 20 9.87 -11.09 -10.84
C LEU A 20 10.60 -9.74 -10.92
N GLU A 21 10.69 -9.14 -12.11
CA GLU A 21 11.36 -7.85 -12.30
C GLU A 21 10.55 -6.76 -11.64
N LEU A 22 9.24 -6.76 -11.86
CA LEU A 22 8.33 -5.80 -11.25
C LEU A 22 8.31 -5.94 -9.72
N ARG A 23 8.32 -7.17 -9.19
CA ARG A 23 8.48 -7.43 -7.75
C ARG A 23 9.79 -6.90 -7.18
N ALA A 24 10.87 -6.86 -7.94
CA ALA A 24 12.16 -6.37 -7.45
C ALA A 24 12.13 -4.85 -7.23
N THR A 25 11.37 -4.10 -8.05
CA THR A 25 11.29 -2.64 -7.99
C THR A 25 10.68 -2.10 -6.69
N ARG A 26 9.80 -2.87 -6.04
CA ARG A 26 9.11 -2.43 -4.81
C ARG A 26 9.97 -2.49 -3.55
N ARG A 27 11.03 -3.32 -3.52
CA ARG A 27 11.80 -3.56 -2.30
C ARG A 27 12.52 -2.31 -1.79
N PRO A 28 13.22 -1.52 -2.63
CA PRO A 28 13.79 -0.25 -2.20
C PRO A 28 12.75 0.74 -1.67
N ILE A 29 11.55 0.75 -2.26
CA ILE A 29 10.45 1.64 -1.84
C ILE A 29 9.96 1.24 -0.44
N PHE A 30 9.68 -0.03 -0.20
CA PHE A 30 9.27 -0.49 1.14
C PHE A 30 10.40 -0.37 2.18
N ASN A 31 11.67 -0.47 1.77
CA ASN A 31 12.80 -0.16 2.66
C ASN A 31 12.77 1.32 3.08
N ASN A 32 12.47 2.22 2.15
CA ASN A 32 12.32 3.63 2.47
C ASN A 32 11.17 3.85 3.46
N TRP A 33 10.02 3.20 3.25
CA TRP A 33 8.88 3.33 4.16
C TRP A 33 9.14 2.78 5.56
N LEU A 34 9.98 1.75 5.67
CA LEU A 34 10.44 1.22 6.96
C LEU A 34 11.34 2.21 7.72
N ASN A 35 12.18 2.96 7.00
CA ASN A 35 13.20 3.81 7.61
C ASN A 35 12.73 5.26 7.82
N THR A 36 12.04 5.82 6.83
CA THR A 36 11.66 7.23 6.79
C THR A 36 10.16 7.45 6.71
N GLY A 37 9.38 6.40 6.47
CA GLY A 37 7.94 6.49 6.21
C GLY A 37 7.60 6.99 4.80
N VAL A 38 6.31 7.23 4.60
CA VAL A 38 5.71 7.72 3.36
C VAL A 38 4.66 8.79 3.68
N GLU A 39 4.67 9.88 2.92
CA GLU A 39 3.68 10.95 3.07
C GLU A 39 2.54 10.76 2.08
N VAL A 40 1.31 10.68 2.60
CA VAL A 40 0.08 10.53 1.83
C VAL A 40 -0.99 11.39 2.47
N ALA A 41 -1.66 12.25 1.67
CA ALA A 41 -2.73 13.13 2.14
C ALA A 41 -2.35 13.90 3.43
N GLU A 42 -1.17 14.53 3.43
CA GLU A 42 -0.61 15.32 4.54
C GLU A 42 -0.31 14.53 5.84
N LYS A 43 -0.39 13.20 5.79
CA LYS A 43 -0.03 12.30 6.90
C LYS A 43 1.22 11.52 6.57
N LYS A 44 2.04 11.26 7.58
CA LYS A 44 3.28 10.51 7.43
C LYS A 44 3.11 9.13 8.06
N PHE A 45 3.04 8.11 7.22
CA PHE A 45 2.88 6.74 7.65
C PHE A 45 4.24 6.03 7.73
N ILE A 46 4.51 5.35 8.83
CA ILE A 46 5.73 4.55 8.99
C ILE A 46 5.36 3.07 8.83
N LEU A 47 6.08 2.36 7.96
CA LEU A 47 5.87 0.92 7.81
C LEU A 47 6.61 0.17 8.92
N ASN A 48 5.89 -0.61 9.73
CA ASN A 48 6.57 -1.34 10.79
C ASN A 48 7.29 -2.59 10.28
N LYS A 49 8.25 -3.08 11.07
CA LYS A 49 9.07 -4.24 10.71
C LYS A 49 8.22 -5.50 10.48
N HIS A 50 7.13 -5.67 11.21
CA HIS A 50 6.24 -6.83 11.08
C HIS A 50 5.52 -6.81 9.71
N ALA A 51 4.87 -5.70 9.36
CA ALA A 51 4.18 -5.46 8.11
C ALA A 51 5.16 -5.54 6.93
N TYR A 52 6.33 -4.90 7.05
CA TYR A 52 7.41 -4.99 6.07
C TYR A 52 7.76 -6.46 5.77
N ASN A 53 8.05 -7.26 6.79
CA ASN A 53 8.40 -8.67 6.60
C ASN A 53 7.25 -9.47 5.96
N SER A 54 6.00 -9.11 6.25
CA SER A 54 4.83 -9.78 5.69
C SER A 54 4.66 -9.56 4.18
N LEU A 55 5.08 -8.39 3.65
CA LEU A 55 5.02 -8.04 2.22
C LEU A 55 5.90 -8.92 1.33
N PHE A 56 6.86 -9.64 1.91
CA PHE A 56 7.77 -10.54 1.19
C PHE A 56 7.44 -12.02 1.41
N LYS A 57 6.35 -12.33 2.14
CA LYS A 57 5.84 -13.68 2.33
C LYS A 57 4.74 -14.00 1.30
N SER A 58 4.41 -15.30 1.17
CA SER A 58 3.42 -15.80 0.21
C SER A 58 2.09 -15.04 0.28
N GLY A 59 1.46 -14.85 -0.88
CA GLY A 59 0.18 -14.14 -1.05
C GLY A 59 0.23 -12.61 -1.02
N ARG A 60 1.26 -11.98 -0.44
CA ARG A 60 1.44 -10.50 -0.40
C ARG A 60 2.59 -10.01 -1.28
N LYS A 61 3.36 -10.95 -1.85
CA LYS A 61 4.56 -10.67 -2.66
C LYS A 61 4.30 -9.88 -3.93
N ASP A 62 3.05 -9.82 -4.38
CA ASP A 62 2.64 -9.08 -5.57
C ASP A 62 2.09 -7.69 -5.26
N ILE A 63 1.88 -7.34 -3.99
CA ILE A 63 1.38 -6.01 -3.62
C ILE A 63 2.44 -4.96 -3.99
N MET A 64 2.02 -3.97 -4.77
CA MET A 64 2.85 -2.86 -5.21
C MET A 64 2.60 -1.60 -4.39
N PRO A 65 3.55 -0.64 -4.36
CA PRO A 65 3.41 0.57 -3.57
C PRO A 65 2.15 1.38 -3.88
N ASP A 66 1.77 1.50 -5.17
CA ASP A 66 0.56 2.22 -5.57
C ASP A 66 -0.71 1.65 -4.91
N ASP A 67 -0.73 0.34 -4.62
CA ASP A 67 -1.89 -0.31 -3.98
C ASP A 67 -2.07 0.17 -2.54
N VAL A 68 -0.95 0.38 -1.84
CA VAL A 68 -0.93 0.90 -0.47
C VAL A 68 -1.15 2.40 -0.45
N LEU A 69 -0.53 3.15 -1.38
CA LEU A 69 -0.70 4.60 -1.48
C LEU A 69 -2.16 4.98 -1.74
N ASP A 70 -2.81 4.29 -2.68
CA ASP A 70 -4.21 4.57 -3.00
C ASP A 70 -5.14 4.18 -1.85
N ALA A 71 -4.85 3.11 -1.11
CA ALA A 71 -5.55 2.82 0.14
C ALA A 71 -5.39 3.97 1.14
N LEU A 72 -4.16 4.38 1.45
CA LEU A 72 -3.89 5.43 2.45
C LEU A 72 -4.45 6.81 2.06
N SER A 73 -4.74 7.02 0.76
CA SER A 73 -5.40 8.23 0.26
C SER A 73 -6.90 8.28 0.57
N THR A 74 -7.51 7.18 1.00
CA THR A 74 -8.94 7.14 1.33
C THR A 74 -9.23 7.59 2.76
N SER A 75 -10.50 7.89 3.03
CA SER A 75 -10.97 7.99 4.42
C SER A 75 -10.88 6.63 5.11
N PRO A 76 -10.30 6.54 6.31
CA PRO A 76 -10.26 5.29 7.05
C PRO A 76 -11.62 4.91 7.64
N ILE A 77 -11.84 3.62 7.82
CA ILE A 77 -12.94 3.07 8.62
C ILE A 77 -12.41 2.56 9.97
N LYS A 78 -13.30 2.38 10.95
CA LYS A 78 -12.95 1.73 12.22
C LYS A 78 -12.46 0.30 11.96
N GLY A 79 -11.31 -0.04 12.53
CA GLY A 79 -10.80 -1.41 12.60
C GLY A 79 -11.05 -2.04 13.97
N GLU A 80 -10.24 -3.05 14.28
CA GLU A 80 -10.13 -3.59 15.65
C GLU A 80 -9.72 -2.49 16.65
N PRO A 81 -10.02 -2.61 17.95
CA PRO A 81 -9.64 -1.63 18.96
C PRO A 81 -8.17 -1.21 18.84
N GLY A 82 -7.91 0.09 18.74
CA GLY A 82 -6.56 0.64 18.53
C GLY A 82 -6.08 0.64 17.07
N SER A 83 -6.95 0.37 16.09
CA SER A 83 -6.60 0.41 14.67
C SER A 83 -7.66 1.07 13.79
N VAL A 84 -7.20 1.60 12.66
CA VAL A 84 -8.06 2.04 11.56
C VAL A 84 -7.67 1.29 10.28
N ILE A 85 -8.62 1.16 9.36
CA ILE A 85 -8.43 0.44 8.11
C ILE A 85 -8.63 1.41 6.95
N TYR A 86 -7.62 1.48 6.09
CA TYR A 86 -7.66 2.15 4.80
C TYR A 86 -7.90 1.09 3.71
N ILE A 87 -8.72 1.39 2.71
CA ILE A 87 -9.12 0.40 1.69
C ILE A 87 -8.88 1.00 0.32
N ASN A 88 -8.04 0.36 -0.49
CA ASN A 88 -7.93 0.75 -1.90
C ASN A 88 -9.24 0.39 -2.62
N PRO A 89 -9.98 1.36 -3.17
CA PRO A 89 -11.26 1.10 -3.84
C PRO A 89 -11.10 0.30 -5.14
N MET A 90 -9.91 0.31 -5.75
CA MET A 90 -9.64 -0.37 -7.02
C MET A 90 -9.38 -1.87 -6.85
N THR A 91 -8.78 -2.26 -5.72
CA THR A 91 -8.31 -3.64 -5.50
C THR A 91 -9.00 -4.32 -4.31
N GLY A 92 -9.56 -3.54 -3.39
CA GLY A 92 -10.04 -4.00 -2.08
C GLY A 92 -8.92 -4.28 -1.08
N THR A 93 -7.66 -3.96 -1.40
CA THR A 93 -6.53 -4.13 -0.47
C THR A 93 -6.76 -3.29 0.78
N LYS A 94 -6.62 -3.92 1.95
CA LYS A 94 -6.79 -3.32 3.27
C LYS A 94 -5.43 -3.01 3.88
N VAL A 95 -5.24 -1.78 4.32
CA VAL A 95 -4.05 -1.31 5.02
C VAL A 95 -4.46 -0.96 6.46
N PHE A 96 -3.91 -1.69 7.42
CA PHE A 96 -4.19 -1.52 8.83
C PHE A 96 -3.17 -0.56 9.43
N VAL A 97 -3.66 0.48 10.09
CA VAL A 97 -2.84 1.53 10.67
C VAL A 97 -3.15 1.70 12.15
N ASN A 98 -2.11 1.78 12.97
CA ASN A 98 -2.23 2.31 14.33
C ASN A 98 -2.34 3.84 14.22
N PRO A 99 -3.48 4.45 14.57
CA PRO A 99 -3.70 5.89 14.40
C PRO A 99 -2.86 6.76 15.35
N ASP A 100 -2.43 6.25 16.50
CA ASP A 100 -1.68 7.02 17.51
C ASP A 100 -0.25 7.32 17.02
N TYR A 101 0.35 6.38 16.28
CA TYR A 101 1.71 6.49 15.77
C TYR A 101 1.78 6.61 14.24
N GLN A 102 0.63 6.65 13.56
CA GLN A 102 0.52 6.59 12.09
C GLN A 102 1.32 5.42 11.51
N GLU A 103 1.30 4.28 12.19
CA GLU A 103 2.12 3.12 11.84
C GLU A 103 1.33 2.11 11.01
N ILE A 104 1.83 1.71 9.84
CA ILE A 104 1.27 0.62 9.05
C ILE A 104 1.68 -0.71 9.71
N VAL A 105 0.70 -1.40 10.28
CA VAL A 105 0.90 -2.63 11.06
C VAL A 105 0.55 -3.91 10.29
N GLY A 106 -0.17 -3.77 9.18
CA GLY A 106 -0.53 -4.89 8.31
C GLY A 106 -1.09 -4.45 6.96
N ILE A 107 -0.89 -5.29 5.95
CA ILE A 107 -1.44 -5.09 4.60
C ILE A 107 -2.02 -6.43 4.12
N HIS A 108 -3.31 -6.43 3.81
CA HIS A 108 -4.06 -7.61 3.35
C HIS A 108 -4.63 -7.37 1.96
N PRO A 109 -4.24 -8.16 0.95
CA PRO A 109 -4.87 -8.09 -0.36
C PRO A 109 -6.31 -8.62 -0.25
N ASN A 110 -7.18 -8.17 -1.15
CA ASN A 110 -8.57 -8.67 -1.20
C ASN A 110 -8.64 -10.18 -1.48
N SER A 111 -7.67 -10.71 -2.24
CA SER A 111 -7.48 -12.14 -2.43
C SER A 111 -6.00 -12.50 -2.41
N PHE A 112 -5.70 -13.65 -1.78
CA PHE A 112 -4.39 -14.27 -1.89
C PHE A 112 -4.36 -15.07 -3.19
N LYS A 113 -3.37 -14.80 -4.04
CA LYS A 113 -3.05 -15.61 -5.22
C LYS A 113 -1.81 -16.45 -4.96
#